data_AF-A0A2N2T9U6-F1
#
_entry.id   AF-A0A2N2T9U6-F1
#
_cell.length_a   1.000
_cell.length_b   1.000
_cell.length_c   1.000
_cell.angle_alpha   90.00
_cell.angle_beta   90.00
_cell.angle_gamma   90.00
#
_symmetry.space_group_name_H-M   'P 1'
#
loop_
_entity.id
_entity.type
_entity.pdbx_description
1 polymer ?
#
loop_
_entity_poly.entity_id
_entity_poly.type
_entity_poly.pdbx_seq_one_letter_code
_entity_poly.pdbx_strand_id
1 'polypeptide(L)'
;AKAEPSADDKKGQAIEIVVGTVEQLVAERGGEGSISASLIKNTIKRIRPGFSESEYGYSAFGKILDDAQKKGALVVERKEGGAVMVSLPPARP
;
A
#
# COMPACT_ATOMS: atom_id res chain seq x y z
N ALA A 1 -22.70 -14.46 13.97
CA ALA A 1 -23.00 -13.06 13.60
C ALA A 1 -22.04 -12.65 12.50
N LYS A 2 -22.54 -12.38 11.29
CA LYS A 2 -21.73 -11.74 10.25
C LYS A 2 -21.68 -10.26 10.61
N ALA A 3 -20.61 -9.82 11.26
CA ALA A 3 -20.35 -8.41 11.43
C ALA A 3 -20.22 -7.79 10.03
N GLU A 4 -21.02 -6.78 9.73
CA GLU A 4 -20.78 -5.92 8.58
C GLU A 4 -19.35 -5.39 8.71
N PRO A 5 -18.49 -5.52 7.67
CA PRO A 5 -17.13 -5.04 7.77
C PRO A 5 -17.19 -3.54 8.05
N SER A 6 -16.73 -3.16 9.24
CA SER A 6 -16.71 -1.77 9.65
C SER A 6 -15.74 -1.02 8.74
N ALA A 7 -15.83 0.31 8.71
CA ALA A 7 -14.93 1.12 7.88
C ALA A 7 -13.45 0.78 8.16
N ASP A 8 -13.13 0.39 9.40
CA ASP A 8 -11.80 -0.06 9.83
C ASP A 8 -11.37 -1.41 9.25
N ASP A 9 -12.28 -2.38 9.08
CA ASP A 9 -11.97 -3.66 8.42
C ASP A 9 -11.62 -3.46 6.94
N LYS A 10 -12.36 -2.57 6.27
CA LYS A 10 -12.09 -2.22 4.86
C LYS A 10 -10.73 -1.52 4.74
N LYS A 11 -10.42 -0.62 5.67
CA LYS A 11 -9.10 0.02 5.71
C LYS A 11 -7.98 -1.00 5.88
N GLY A 12 -8.16 -1.96 6.79
CA GLY A 12 -7.26 -3.09 6.99
C GLY A 12 -7.00 -3.86 5.69
N GLN A 13 -8.06 -4.25 4.98
CA GLN A 13 -7.92 -4.93 3.69
C GLN A 13 -7.14 -4.13 2.66
N ALA A 14 -7.39 -2.81 2.57
CA ALA A 14 -6.67 -1.97 1.61
C ALA A 14 -5.17 -1.94 1.90
N ILE A 15 -4.80 -1.86 3.17
CA ILE A 15 -3.41 -1.92 3.62
C ILE A 15 -2.80 -3.28 3.25
N GLU A 16 -3.48 -4.39 3.54
CA GLU A 16 -2.97 -5.72 3.23
C GLU A 16 -2.72 -5.94 1.72
N ILE A 17 -3.64 -5.46 0.87
CA ILE A 17 -3.48 -5.54 -0.59
C ILE A 17 -2.26 -4.75 -1.04
N VAL A 18 -2.11 -3.53 -0.51
CA VAL A 18 -0.97 -2.66 -0.80
C VAL A 18 0.33 -3.31 -0.35
N VAL A 19 0.39 -3.79 0.90
CA VAL A 19 1.57 -4.42 1.47
C VAL A 19 1.96 -5.65 0.65
N GLY A 20 1.03 -6.57 0.39
CA GLY A 20 1.32 -7.76 -0.41
C GLY A 20 1.76 -7.44 -1.83
N THR A 21 1.20 -6.37 -2.44
CA THR A 21 1.64 -5.92 -3.76
C THR A 21 3.05 -5.34 -3.73
N VAL A 22 3.38 -4.56 -2.69
CA VAL A 22 4.73 -4.01 -2.52
C VAL A 22 5.73 -5.13 -2.28
N GLU A 23 5.42 -6.08 -1.41
CA GLU A 23 6.27 -7.25 -1.15
C GLU A 23 6.54 -8.04 -2.43
N GLN A 24 5.51 -8.29 -3.25
CA GLN A 24 5.71 -8.94 -4.54
C GLN A 24 6.58 -8.10 -5.49
N LEU A 25 6.30 -6.81 -5.64
CA LEU A 25 7.08 -5.93 -6.52
C LEU A 25 8.54 -5.82 -6.08
N VAL A 26 8.80 -5.80 -4.78
CA VAL A 26 10.15 -5.72 -4.23
C VAL A 26 10.87 -7.07 -4.34
N ALA A 27 10.17 -8.19 -4.11
CA ALA A 27 10.71 -9.53 -4.34
C ALA A 27 11.09 -9.75 -5.81
N GLU A 28 10.24 -9.32 -6.75
CA GLU A 28 10.52 -9.36 -8.20
C GLU A 28 11.76 -8.53 -8.58
N ARG A 29 12.05 -7.46 -7.82
CA ARG A 29 13.19 -6.58 -8.04
C ARG A 29 14.46 -6.97 -7.27
N GLY A 30 14.43 -8.05 -6.51
CA GLY A 30 15.57 -8.56 -5.75
C GLY A 30 15.81 -7.88 -4.41
N GLY A 31 14.80 -7.27 -3.79
CA GLY A 31 14.87 -6.77 -2.41
C GLY A 31 15.40 -5.33 -2.25
N GLU A 32 15.80 -4.68 -3.33
CA GLU A 32 16.32 -3.32 -3.29
C GLU A 32 15.54 -2.38 -4.21
N GLY A 33 15.04 -1.30 -3.61
CA GLY A 33 14.53 -0.14 -4.35
C GLY A 33 13.17 0.35 -3.90
N SER A 34 13.00 1.66 -3.99
CA SER A 34 11.75 2.33 -3.74
C SER A 34 10.81 2.15 -4.94
N ILE A 35 9.60 1.66 -4.68
CA ILE A 35 8.51 1.55 -5.64
C ILE A 35 7.68 2.84 -5.59
N SER A 36 7.32 3.42 -6.74
CA SER A 36 6.41 4.55 -6.73
C SER A 36 4.97 4.11 -6.40
N ALA A 37 4.25 4.92 -5.65
CA ALA A 37 2.85 4.69 -5.32
C ALA A 37 1.96 4.51 -6.56
N SER A 38 2.27 5.21 -7.65
CA SER A 38 1.60 5.05 -8.94
C SER A 38 1.81 3.67 -9.54
N LEU A 39 3.01 3.09 -9.41
CA LEU A 39 3.29 1.71 -9.83
C LEU A 39 2.48 0.72 -9.01
N ILE A 40 2.49 0.86 -7.68
CA ILE A 40 1.71 -0.01 -6.78
C ILE A 40 0.23 0.07 -7.14
N LYS A 41 -0.31 1.28 -7.32
CA LYS A 41 -1.71 1.50 -7.70
C LYS A 41 -2.05 0.84 -9.05
N ASN A 42 -1.14 0.94 -10.04
CA ASN A 42 -1.34 0.30 -11.34
C ASN A 42 -1.33 -1.23 -11.22
N THR A 43 -0.38 -1.79 -10.47
CA THR A 43 -0.32 -3.23 -10.19
C THR A 43 -1.56 -3.72 -9.45
N ILE A 44 -1.99 -3.03 -8.39
CA ILE A 44 -3.22 -3.37 -7.68
C ILE A 44 -4.42 -3.32 -8.61
N LYS A 45 -4.55 -2.30 -9.46
CA LYS A 45 -5.65 -2.24 -10.45
C LYS A 45 -5.61 -3.38 -11.46
N ARG A 46 -4.42 -3.90 -11.78
CA ARG A 46 -4.25 -5.06 -12.67
C ARG A 46 -4.72 -6.36 -12.00
N ILE A 47 -4.47 -6.51 -10.71
CA ILE A 47 -4.85 -7.69 -9.92
C ILE A 47 -6.32 -7.60 -9.47
N ARG A 48 -6.75 -6.40 -9.08
CA ARG A 48 -8.07 -6.04 -8.55
C ARG A 48 -8.55 -4.75 -9.23
N PRO A 49 -9.23 -4.86 -10.39
CA PRO A 49 -9.78 -3.70 -11.09
C PRO A 49 -10.84 -2.95 -10.27
N GLY A 50 -11.45 -3.60 -9.27
CA GLY A 50 -12.37 -2.97 -8.30
C GLY A 50 -11.70 -2.21 -7.16
N PHE A 51 -10.37 -2.13 -7.09
CA PHE A 51 -9.70 -1.42 -6.01
C PHE A 51 -9.86 0.11 -6.17
N SER A 52 -10.60 0.72 -5.25
CA SER A 52 -10.78 2.18 -5.17
C SER A 52 -10.62 2.66 -3.74
N GLU A 53 -9.79 3.68 -3.50
CA GLU A 53 -9.54 4.23 -2.16
C GLU A 53 -10.84 4.63 -1.43
N SER A 54 -11.80 5.20 -2.16
CA SER A 54 -13.11 5.60 -1.65
C SER A 54 -13.94 4.42 -1.13
N GLU A 55 -13.80 3.24 -1.75
CA GLU A 55 -14.51 2.02 -1.36
C GLU A 55 -14.01 1.48 -0.01
N TYR A 56 -12.76 1.80 0.32
CA TYR A 56 -12.11 1.48 1.58
C TYR A 56 -12.13 2.63 2.61
N GLY A 57 -12.85 3.72 2.32
CA GLY A 57 -12.96 4.87 3.23
C GLY A 57 -11.68 5.72 3.33
N TYR A 58 -10.82 5.68 2.32
CA TYR A 58 -9.64 6.53 2.20
C TYR A 58 -9.86 7.67 1.22
N SER A 59 -9.42 8.87 1.60
CA SER A 59 -9.48 10.04 0.72
C SER A 59 -8.43 10.03 -0.38
N ALA A 60 -7.33 9.30 -0.20
CA ALA A 60 -6.24 9.20 -1.18
C ALA A 60 -5.37 7.95 -0.94
N PHE A 61 -4.74 7.42 -1.99
CA PHE A 61 -3.81 6.31 -1.90
C PHE A 61 -2.68 6.54 -0.90
N GLY A 62 -2.19 7.79 -0.82
CA GLY A 62 -1.15 8.18 0.14
C GLY A 62 -1.54 7.96 1.61
N LYS A 63 -2.84 7.98 1.96
CA LYS A 63 -3.29 7.63 3.32
C LYS A 63 -3.18 6.13 3.60
N ILE A 64 -3.48 5.29 2.61
CA ILE A 64 -3.34 3.82 2.74
C ILE A 64 -1.87 3.46 2.98
N LEU A 65 -0.99 4.11 2.23
CA LEU A 65 0.46 3.99 2.39
C LEU A 65 0.91 4.48 3.77
N ASP A 66 0.45 5.66 4.23
CA ASP A 66 0.78 6.21 5.54
C ASP A 66 0.42 5.25 6.69
N ASP A 67 -0.76 4.62 6.61
CA ASP A 67 -1.23 3.61 7.55
C ASP A 67 -0.36 2.34 7.52
N ALA A 68 -0.02 1.86 6.31
CA ALA A 68 0.85 0.71 6.13
C ALA A 68 2.27 0.96 6.69
N GLN A 69 2.76 2.20 6.56
CA GLN A 69 4.00 2.63 7.18
C GLN A 69 3.90 2.73 8.71
N LYS A 70 2.80 3.27 9.23
CA LYS A 70 2.56 3.33 10.69
C LYS A 70 2.51 1.95 11.34
N LYS A 71 2.06 0.94 10.61
CA LYS A 71 2.11 -0.46 11.05
C LYS A 71 3.52 -1.07 11.02
N GLY A 72 4.52 -0.36 10.47
CA GLY A 72 5.89 -0.84 10.34
C GLY A 72 6.09 -1.89 9.24
N ALA A 73 5.08 -2.09 8.38
CA ALA A 73 5.18 -3.05 7.27
C ALA A 73 5.96 -2.47 6.09
N LEU A 74 5.87 -1.15 5.86
CA LEU A 74 6.46 -0.45 4.71
C LEU A 74 7.13 0.85 5.17
N VAL A 75 7.99 1.42 4.33
CA VAL A 75 8.52 2.79 4.46
C VAL A 75 7.91 3.63 3.34
N VAL A 76 7.36 4.80 3.67
CA VAL A 76 6.68 5.67 2.70
C VAL A 76 7.28 7.05 2.75
N GLU A 77 7.88 7.45 1.63
CA GLU A 77 8.54 8.74 1.43
C GLU A 77 7.76 9.60 0.45
N ARG A 78 7.48 10.85 0.81
CA ARG A 78 6.93 11.84 -0.14
C ARG A 78 8.06 12.70 -0.66
N LYS A 79 8.28 12.66 -1.98
CA LYS A 79 9.22 13.54 -2.66
C LYS A 79 8.61 14.89 -3.01
N GLU A 80 9.49 15.86 -3.15
CA GLU A 80 9.16 17.19 -3.67
C GLU A 80 8.59 17.05 -5.09
N GLY A 81 7.38 17.58 -5.31
CA GLY A 81 6.59 17.34 -6.53
C GLY A 81 5.43 16.36 -6.38
N GLY A 82 5.18 15.82 -5.18
CA GLY A 82 4.00 14.98 -4.88
C GLY A 82 4.14 13.51 -5.28
N ALA A 83 5.32 13.10 -5.73
CA ALA A 83 5.62 11.69 -5.93
C ALA A 83 5.75 10.97 -4.59
N VAL A 84 5.01 9.87 -4.42
CA VAL A 84 5.10 9.03 -3.22
C VAL A 84 5.90 7.78 -3.57
N MET A 85 6.95 7.50 -2.82
CA MET A 85 7.79 6.32 -2.94
C MET A 85 7.58 5.42 -1.72
N VAL A 86 7.59 4.12 -1.94
CA VAL A 86 7.32 3.09 -0.94
C VAL A 86 8.41 2.04 -1.06
N SER A 87 9.05 1.73 0.05
CA SER A 87 10.11 0.73 0.11
C SER A 87 9.78 -0.27 1.22
N LEU A 88 10.30 -1.49 1.14
CA LEU A 88 10.29 -2.36 2.32
C LEU A 88 11.28 -1.81 3.36
N PRO A 89 10.96 -1.91 4.66
CA PRO A 89 11.93 -1.58 5.68
C PRO A 89 13.17 -2.47 5.49
N PRO A 90 14.39 -1.93 5.59
CA PRO A 90 15.58 -2.77 5.55
C PRO A 90 15.44 -3.78 6.67
N ALA A 91 15.45 -5.07 6.31
CA ALA A 91 15.45 -6.16 7.27
C ALA A 91 16.59 -5.86 8.24
N ARG A 92 16.23 -5.52 9.48
CA ARG A 92 17.21 -5.24 10.53
C ARG A 92 17.97 -6.56 10.70
N PRO A 93 19.30 -6.60 10.49
CA PRO A 93 20.09 -7.81 10.67
C PRO A 93 20.03 -8.29 12.12
#